data_AF-A0A182F4U4-F1
#
_entry.id   AF-A0A182F4U4-F1
#
_cell.length_a   1.000
_cell.length_b   1.000
_cell.length_c   1.000
_cell.angle_alpha   90.00
_cell.angle_beta   90.00
_cell.angle_gamma   90.00
#
_symmetry.space_group_name_H-M   'P 1'
#
loop_
_entity.id
_entity.type
_entity.pdbx_description
1 polymer ?
#
loop_
_entity_poly.entity_id
_entity_poly.type
_entity_poly.pdbx_seq_one_letter_code
_entity_poly.pdbx_strand_id
1 'polypeptide(L)'
;MSVVVVAGVINQINGQSDYCDPTLCKNKLTHVGCGKTDNYGPYCPVDRQLVPMTEEVKTYILDLHNVFRANVARGEVTNYAPASRMPTLVWNDELQKLAEYNVKTCIYGHDYCRNTKDFPLVGQNIAANSFYGMEVTPLDTMTELLSSWYGESDNANQDYIDSYPLLGQDPPKDIGHFTQIVMDKATAVGCAMIQYTQNEQGHDWVHQNYVCNYSNSIARGHPVYIKGNPCELCEFMLYLMDEKCYDKYFLEFDLLNGDCFRALLSKGLGFGIIAGSVLVKVPQITKILANKSARGISLFSVCLDLFAITIHMAYSFVNGFPFSAWGDTSFLALQTAIIGILVLFFGGSPLASATFTVGYGALVYVLMGGLTPLSFLLLAQGFNVPVLLLGKLSQALANYRNGSTGQLSAVTCFMLLAGSLARIFTSIQETGDQMMIITYGASSFANLVIAVQVLYYWNSDKSKKGAASGAATAAKKPKTKSKKTD
;
A
#
# COMPACT_ATOMS: atom_id res chain seq x y z
N MET A 1 -25.13 -23.03 4.54
CA MET A 1 -25.10 -24.26 5.35
C MET A 1 -23.65 -24.64 5.52
N SER A 2 -23.19 -24.74 6.78
CA SER A 2 -21.86 -25.16 7.24
C SER A 2 -20.69 -24.18 7.01
N VAL A 3 -20.52 -23.25 7.95
CA VAL A 3 -19.27 -22.49 8.17
C VAL A 3 -18.29 -23.41 8.90
N VAL A 4 -17.16 -23.72 8.27
CA VAL A 4 -16.05 -24.45 8.89
C VAL A 4 -15.18 -23.41 9.62
N VAL A 5 -15.28 -23.38 10.94
CA VAL A 5 -14.36 -22.62 11.81
C VAL A 5 -13.07 -23.41 11.91
N VAL A 6 -12.02 -22.97 11.20
CA VAL A 6 -10.67 -23.47 11.40
C VAL A 6 -10.08 -22.72 12.60
N ALA A 7 -10.08 -23.36 13.76
CA ALA A 7 -9.36 -22.88 14.93
C ALA A 7 -7.85 -23.02 14.66
N GLY A 8 -7.21 -21.92 14.28
CA GLY A 8 -5.76 -21.81 14.23
C GLY A 8 -5.21 -21.70 15.65
N VAL A 9 -4.49 -22.71 16.12
CA VAL A 9 -3.68 -22.63 17.33
C VAL A 9 -2.47 -21.76 17.01
N ILE A 10 -2.51 -20.50 17.44
CA ILE A 10 -1.33 -19.62 17.44
C ILE A 10 -0.46 -20.07 18.61
N ASN A 11 0.71 -20.64 18.29
CA ASN A 11 1.79 -20.80 19.27
C ASN A 11 2.26 -19.39 19.68
N GLN A 12 1.81 -18.91 20.84
CA GLN A 12 2.41 -17.76 21.51
C GLN A 12 3.83 -18.15 21.96
N ILE A 13 4.84 -17.59 21.30
CA ILE A 13 6.20 -17.58 21.84
C ILE A 13 6.19 -16.58 23.01
N ASN A 14 6.02 -17.09 24.23
CA ASN A 14 6.16 -16.34 25.47
C ASN A 14 7.63 -15.91 25.66
N GLY A 15 8.04 -14.85 24.97
CA GLY A 15 9.23 -14.08 25.31
C GLY A 15 8.82 -12.96 26.25
N GLN A 16 8.86 -13.18 27.57
CA GLN A 16 8.61 -12.12 28.54
C GLN A 16 9.63 -10.98 28.30
N SER A 17 9.15 -9.79 27.97
CA SER A 17 9.97 -8.61 27.74
C SER A 17 10.83 -8.30 28.97
N ASP A 18 12.15 -8.21 28.80
CA ASP A 18 13.04 -7.71 29.86
C ASP A 18 12.86 -6.19 30.00
N TYR A 19 11.98 -5.79 30.90
CA TYR A 19 11.70 -4.38 31.20
C TYR A 19 12.85 -3.66 31.90
N CYS A 20 13.90 -4.37 32.34
CA CYS A 20 15.09 -3.74 32.91
C CYS A 20 16.12 -3.35 31.85
N ASP A 21 15.85 -3.61 30.57
CA ASP A 21 16.70 -3.17 29.47
C ASP A 21 16.82 -1.62 29.46
N PRO A 22 18.03 -1.05 29.60
CA PRO A 22 18.24 0.39 29.65
C PRO A 22 17.92 1.10 28.33
N THR A 23 17.74 0.36 27.22
CA THR A 23 17.38 0.93 25.93
C THR A 23 15.90 1.35 25.86
N LEU A 24 15.04 0.80 26.71
CA LEU A 24 13.61 1.16 26.75
C LEU A 24 13.37 2.58 27.29
N CYS A 25 14.23 3.05 28.20
CA CYS A 25 14.04 4.31 28.90
C CYS A 25 15.22 5.27 28.69
N LYS A 26 14.93 6.46 28.15
CA LYS A 26 15.94 7.53 28.05
C LYS A 26 16.38 7.98 29.44
N ASN A 27 17.59 8.51 29.53
CA ASN A 27 18.16 9.09 30.76
C ASN A 27 18.26 8.13 31.97
N LYS A 28 18.31 6.82 31.74
CA LYS A 28 18.38 5.79 32.81
C LYS A 28 17.20 5.86 33.79
N LEU A 29 16.04 6.34 33.34
CA LEU A 29 14.82 6.29 34.13
C LEU A 29 14.44 4.84 34.41
N THR A 30 13.88 4.59 35.60
CA THR A 30 13.43 3.25 35.99
C THR A 30 12.14 2.92 35.25
N HIS A 31 12.14 1.81 34.50
CA HIS A 31 10.95 1.31 33.83
C HIS A 31 9.94 0.76 34.85
N VAL A 32 8.64 1.03 34.64
CA VAL A 32 7.55 0.65 35.55
C VAL A 32 7.50 -0.86 35.81
N GLY A 33 7.81 -1.67 34.80
CA GLY A 33 7.87 -3.14 34.89
C GLY A 33 9.22 -3.74 35.35
N CYS A 34 10.29 -2.94 35.48
CA CYS A 34 11.60 -3.50 35.83
C CYS A 34 11.62 -4.00 37.29
N GLY A 35 12.00 -5.27 37.48
CA GLY A 35 12.09 -5.89 38.81
C GLY A 35 10.75 -5.99 39.54
N LYS A 36 9.63 -5.79 38.84
CA LYS A 36 8.29 -5.90 39.45
C LYS A 36 7.82 -7.35 39.46
N THR A 37 7.02 -7.65 40.47
CA THR A 37 6.28 -8.90 40.60
C THR A 37 4.79 -8.60 40.51
N ASP A 38 3.95 -9.64 40.46
CA ASP A 38 2.50 -9.46 40.46
C ASP A 38 1.91 -8.98 41.80
N ASN A 39 2.76 -8.79 42.82
CA ASN A 39 2.36 -8.33 44.14
C ASN A 39 2.01 -6.83 44.17
N TYR A 40 1.16 -6.46 45.12
CA TYR A 40 0.83 -5.07 45.41
C TYR A 40 1.99 -4.34 46.12
N GLY A 41 2.09 -3.04 45.88
CA GLY A 41 3.07 -2.17 46.51
C GLY A 41 2.82 -1.97 48.00
N PRO A 42 3.84 -1.49 48.75
CA PRO A 42 3.77 -1.34 50.21
C PRO A 42 2.77 -0.27 50.67
N TYR A 43 2.33 0.62 49.78
CA TYR A 43 1.38 1.68 50.06
C TYR A 43 -0.09 1.27 49.84
N CYS A 44 -0.34 0.06 49.32
CA CYS A 44 -1.69 -0.41 49.09
C CYS A 44 -2.39 -0.83 50.38
N PRO A 45 -3.63 -0.37 50.65
CA PRO A 45 -4.43 -0.81 51.80
C PRO A 45 -4.73 -2.31 51.77
N VAL A 46 -5.00 -2.93 52.91
CA VAL A 46 -5.12 -4.40 53.02
C VAL A 46 -6.21 -4.99 52.12
N ASP A 47 -7.30 -4.27 51.92
CA ASP A 47 -8.47 -4.68 51.13
C ASP A 47 -8.32 -4.39 49.63
N ARG A 48 -7.15 -3.92 49.17
CA ARG A 48 -6.92 -3.63 47.75
C ARG A 48 -7.31 -4.79 46.84
N GLN A 49 -7.93 -4.44 45.73
CA GLN A 49 -8.37 -5.34 44.69
C GLN A 49 -8.09 -4.75 43.31
N LEU A 50 -7.32 -5.48 42.49
CA LEU A 50 -7.23 -5.20 41.07
C LEU A 50 -8.59 -5.54 40.42
N VAL A 51 -9.17 -4.60 39.68
CA VAL A 51 -10.41 -4.82 38.97
C VAL A 51 -10.13 -5.70 37.74
N PRO A 52 -10.80 -6.86 37.57
CA PRO A 52 -10.55 -7.73 36.42
C PRO A 52 -10.95 -7.05 35.11
N MET A 53 -10.01 -6.96 34.16
CA MET A 53 -10.30 -6.56 32.78
C MET A 53 -10.79 -7.79 32.00
N THR A 54 -12.07 -8.14 32.16
CA THR A 54 -12.72 -9.17 31.35
C THR A 54 -12.82 -8.72 29.89
N GLU A 55 -12.99 -9.65 28.94
CA GLU A 55 -13.12 -9.29 27.52
C GLU A 55 -14.30 -8.32 27.25
N GLU A 56 -15.38 -8.43 28.03
CA GLU A 56 -16.52 -7.51 28.00
C GLU A 56 -16.11 -6.08 28.39
N VAL A 57 -15.35 -5.94 29.48
CA VAL A 57 -14.86 -4.64 29.96
C VAL A 57 -13.82 -4.05 29.01
N LYS A 58 -12.87 -4.87 28.52
CA LYS A 58 -11.89 -4.47 27.50
C LYS A 58 -12.57 -3.93 26.25
N THR A 59 -13.56 -4.68 25.73
CA THR A 59 -14.33 -4.29 24.54
C THR A 59 -15.07 -2.98 24.79
N TYR A 60 -15.74 -2.83 25.93
CA TYR A 60 -16.47 -1.61 26.26
C TYR A 60 -15.57 -0.37 26.32
N ILE A 61 -14.42 -0.47 27.02
CA ILE A 61 -13.44 0.63 27.11
C ILE A 61 -12.90 0.96 25.72
N LEU A 62 -12.57 -0.06 24.92
CA LEU A 62 -12.03 0.10 23.57
C LEU A 62 -13.03 0.79 22.64
N ASP A 63 -14.29 0.34 22.66
CA ASP A 63 -15.38 0.91 21.88
C ASP A 63 -15.60 2.37 22.25
N LEU A 64 -15.60 2.71 23.53
CA LEU A 64 -15.78 4.09 23.98
C LEU A 64 -14.66 5.02 23.46
N HIS A 65 -13.39 4.58 23.56
CA HIS A 65 -12.28 5.32 22.96
C HIS A 65 -12.44 5.48 21.44
N ASN A 66 -12.85 4.44 20.74
CA ASN A 66 -12.99 4.45 19.29
C ASN A 66 -14.17 5.33 18.85
N VAL A 67 -15.28 5.36 19.59
CA VAL A 67 -16.40 6.29 19.36
C VAL A 67 -15.93 7.73 19.50
N PHE A 68 -15.22 8.07 20.57
CA PHE A 68 -14.66 9.41 20.77
C PHE A 68 -13.74 9.85 19.64
N ARG A 69 -12.79 8.97 19.25
CA ARG A 69 -11.88 9.22 18.13
C ARG A 69 -12.62 9.39 16.81
N ALA A 70 -13.65 8.58 16.57
CA ALA A 70 -14.41 8.63 15.33
C ALA A 70 -15.27 9.91 15.23
N ASN A 71 -15.82 10.41 16.34
CA ASN A 71 -16.56 11.68 16.37
C ASN A 71 -15.64 12.86 15.97
N VAL A 72 -14.42 12.90 16.51
CA VAL A 72 -13.41 13.91 16.11
C VAL A 72 -13.02 13.74 14.65
N ALA A 73 -12.74 12.50 14.23
CA ALA A 73 -12.32 12.21 12.87
C ALA A 73 -13.37 12.63 11.83
N ARG A 74 -14.67 12.48 12.13
CA ARG A 74 -15.79 12.91 11.27
C ARG A 74 -16.10 14.41 11.35
N GLY A 75 -15.45 15.15 12.24
CA GLY A 75 -15.74 16.58 12.46
C GLY A 75 -17.05 16.84 13.18
N GLU A 76 -17.53 15.89 13.99
CA GLU A 76 -18.75 16.03 14.79
C GLU A 76 -18.52 16.80 16.11
N VAL A 77 -17.25 17.00 16.48
CA VAL A 77 -16.87 17.80 17.66
C VAL A 77 -16.67 19.25 17.25
N THR A 78 -17.41 20.15 17.91
CA THR A 78 -17.39 21.58 17.58
C THR A 78 -16.00 22.18 17.87
N ASN A 79 -15.53 23.08 17.01
CA ASN A 79 -14.21 23.72 17.05
C ASN A 79 -13.01 22.84 16.65
N TYR A 80 -13.26 21.64 16.12
CA TYR A 80 -12.22 20.73 15.62
C TYR A 80 -12.43 20.41 14.13
N ALA A 81 -11.33 20.38 13.39
CA ALA A 81 -11.31 19.94 12.01
C ALA A 81 -11.35 18.39 11.94
N PRO A 82 -11.97 17.80 10.91
CA PRO A 82 -11.91 16.36 10.67
C PRO A 82 -10.46 15.86 10.55
N ALA A 83 -10.22 14.61 10.93
CA ALA A 83 -8.90 14.00 10.90
C ALA A 83 -8.69 13.21 9.60
N SER A 84 -7.57 13.49 8.91
CA SER A 84 -7.18 12.80 7.67
C SER A 84 -6.83 11.33 7.87
N ARG A 85 -6.34 10.99 9.06
CA ARG A 85 -5.91 9.65 9.47
C ARG A 85 -6.15 9.53 10.97
N MET A 86 -7.05 8.65 11.38
CA MET A 86 -7.32 8.34 12.78
C MET A 86 -7.59 6.84 12.89
N PRO A 87 -6.58 6.00 13.17
CA PRO A 87 -6.78 4.56 13.22
C PRO A 87 -7.66 4.15 14.41
N THR A 88 -8.43 3.09 14.21
CA THR A 88 -9.14 2.37 15.28
C THR A 88 -8.12 1.77 16.23
N LEU A 89 -8.27 2.03 17.52
CA LEU A 89 -7.43 1.43 18.55
C LEU A 89 -7.78 -0.05 18.69
N VAL A 90 -6.75 -0.87 18.95
CA VAL A 90 -6.88 -2.26 19.39
C VAL A 90 -6.45 -2.40 20.85
N TRP A 91 -6.99 -3.41 21.56
CA TRP A 91 -6.53 -3.71 22.90
C TRP A 91 -5.13 -4.35 22.86
N ASN A 92 -4.24 -3.93 23.76
CA ASN A 92 -2.92 -4.53 23.90
C ASN A 92 -2.66 -4.97 25.34
N ASP A 93 -2.47 -6.27 25.53
CA ASP A 93 -2.28 -6.86 26.86
C ASP A 93 -0.95 -6.46 27.51
N GLU A 94 0.10 -6.15 26.73
CA GLU A 94 1.36 -5.64 27.28
C GLU A 94 1.18 -4.23 27.87
N LEU A 95 0.50 -3.34 27.15
CA LEU A 95 0.16 -1.99 27.64
C LEU A 95 -0.72 -2.05 28.89
N GLN A 96 -1.71 -2.96 28.91
CA GLN A 96 -2.51 -3.24 30.11
C GLN A 96 -1.59 -3.70 31.25
N LYS A 97 -0.67 -4.64 31.00
CA LYS A 97 0.20 -5.17 32.04
C LYS A 97 1.09 -4.09 32.66
N LEU A 98 1.58 -3.16 31.85
CA LEU A 98 2.33 -2.00 32.33
C LEU A 98 1.44 -1.02 33.11
N ALA A 99 0.16 -0.88 32.74
CA ALA A 99 -0.80 -0.09 33.52
C ALA A 99 -1.10 -0.77 34.87
N GLU A 100 -1.19 -2.10 34.91
CA GLU A 100 -1.33 -2.87 36.15
C GLU A 100 -0.18 -2.60 37.12
N TYR A 101 1.07 -2.57 36.63
CA TYR A 101 2.21 -2.25 37.49
C TYR A 101 2.14 -0.84 38.09
N ASN A 102 1.58 0.14 37.36
CA ASN A 102 1.35 1.48 37.90
C ASN A 102 0.27 1.45 39.00
N VAL A 103 -0.94 0.95 38.70
CA VAL A 103 -2.05 0.96 39.68
C VAL A 103 -1.75 0.13 40.92
N LYS A 104 -0.97 -0.96 40.79
CA LYS A 104 -0.54 -1.79 41.94
C LYS A 104 0.40 -1.06 42.91
N THR A 105 0.86 0.16 42.60
CA THR A 105 1.57 0.99 43.58
C THR A 105 0.64 1.66 44.59
N CYS A 106 -0.66 1.81 44.26
CA CYS A 106 -1.63 2.62 44.98
C CYS A 106 -1.21 4.08 45.20
N ILE A 107 -0.27 4.58 44.39
CA ILE A 107 0.16 5.98 44.37
C ILE A 107 -0.46 6.62 43.13
N TYR A 108 -1.26 7.67 43.32
CA TYR A 108 -1.79 8.43 42.19
C TYR A 108 -0.68 9.27 41.55
N GLY A 109 -0.25 8.87 40.36
CA GLY A 109 0.77 9.58 39.61
C GLY A 109 1.29 8.82 38.39
N HIS A 110 1.89 9.56 37.47
CA HIS A 110 2.57 8.96 36.33
C HIS A 110 3.85 8.26 36.78
N ASP A 111 4.10 7.07 36.24
CA ASP A 111 5.41 6.43 36.30
C ASP A 111 6.42 7.15 35.37
N TYR A 112 7.71 6.87 35.57
CA TYR A 112 8.78 7.54 34.83
C TYR A 112 8.97 7.02 33.41
N CYS A 113 8.69 5.74 33.15
CA CYS A 113 8.91 5.10 31.87
C CYS A 113 8.13 3.78 31.75
N ARG A 114 7.50 3.57 30.59
CA ARG A 114 6.62 2.43 30.27
C ARG A 114 6.70 1.98 28.81
N ASN A 115 7.82 2.26 28.16
CA ASN A 115 8.02 1.95 26.75
C ASN A 115 8.21 0.45 26.54
N THR A 116 7.68 -0.06 25.45
CA THR A 116 7.91 -1.45 25.02
C THR A 116 8.89 -1.49 23.84
N LYS A 117 9.26 -2.69 23.41
CA LYS A 117 10.08 -2.85 22.20
C LYS A 117 9.34 -2.39 20.94
N ASP A 118 8.04 -2.64 20.89
CA ASP A 118 7.17 -2.28 19.78
C ASP A 118 6.70 -0.82 19.87
N PHE A 119 6.58 -0.29 21.09
CA PHE A 119 6.11 1.07 21.37
C PHE A 119 7.18 1.88 22.12
N PRO A 120 8.06 2.60 21.40
CA PRO A 120 9.19 3.32 22.01
C PRO A 120 8.80 4.64 22.70
N LEU A 121 7.53 5.05 22.62
CA LEU A 121 7.02 6.29 23.20
C LEU A 121 5.58 6.10 23.70
N VAL A 122 5.40 5.34 24.77
CA VAL A 122 4.06 4.99 25.30
C VAL A 122 3.45 6.16 26.06
N GLY A 123 2.25 6.57 25.65
CA GLY A 123 1.43 7.58 26.32
C GLY A 123 0.69 7.02 27.52
N GLN A 124 0.21 7.90 28.42
CA GLN A 124 -0.56 7.48 29.59
C GLN A 124 -1.58 8.54 30.02
N ASN A 125 -2.81 8.11 30.23
CA ASN A 125 -3.81 8.85 30.99
C ASN A 125 -4.01 8.19 32.36
N ILE A 126 -4.16 9.00 33.40
CA ILE A 126 -4.45 8.53 34.76
C ILE A 126 -5.62 9.32 35.33
N ALA A 127 -6.43 8.66 36.15
CA ALA A 127 -7.49 9.31 36.91
C ALA A 127 -7.74 8.55 38.20
N ALA A 128 -8.32 9.26 39.17
CA ALA A 128 -8.78 8.68 40.40
C ALA A 128 -10.17 9.24 40.70
N ASN A 129 -11.05 8.39 41.21
CA ASN A 129 -12.31 8.83 41.80
C ASN A 129 -12.42 8.26 43.22
N SER A 130 -13.15 8.94 44.09
CA SER A 130 -13.32 8.55 45.49
C SER A 130 -14.73 8.85 45.94
N PHE A 131 -15.39 7.89 46.56
CA PHE A 131 -16.78 8.02 46.97
C PHE A 131 -17.04 7.42 48.35
N TYR A 132 -18.04 7.98 49.04
CA TYR A 132 -18.46 7.58 50.38
C TYR A 132 -19.99 7.46 50.43
N GLY A 133 -20.49 6.40 51.05
CA GLY A 133 -21.92 6.20 51.29
C GLY A 133 -22.75 5.89 50.03
N MET A 134 -22.11 5.57 48.92
CA MET A 134 -22.74 5.19 47.65
C MET A 134 -22.03 3.97 47.05
N GLU A 135 -22.79 3.13 46.37
CA GLU A 135 -22.28 1.96 45.67
C GLU A 135 -22.12 2.32 44.19
N VAL A 136 -20.87 2.45 43.73
CA VAL A 136 -20.53 2.74 42.33
C VAL A 136 -19.74 1.57 41.78
N THR A 137 -20.15 1.04 40.64
CA THR A 137 -19.42 -0.07 40.03
C THR A 137 -18.13 0.44 39.36
N PRO A 138 -17.05 -0.37 39.31
CA PRO A 138 -15.84 0.02 38.61
C PRO A 138 -16.06 0.40 37.14
N LEU A 139 -17.03 -0.24 36.45
CA LEU A 139 -17.33 0.07 35.06
C LEU A 139 -18.00 1.45 34.90
N ASP A 140 -18.89 1.82 35.82
CA ASP A 140 -19.51 3.16 35.82
C ASP A 140 -18.44 4.24 36.03
N THR A 141 -17.53 4.03 36.97
CA THR A 141 -16.42 4.96 37.19
C THR A 141 -15.47 5.02 36.00
N MET A 142 -15.11 3.90 35.37
CA MET A 142 -14.31 3.94 34.12
C MET A 142 -15.02 4.75 33.03
N THR A 143 -16.34 4.58 32.88
CA THR A 143 -17.14 5.30 31.89
C THR A 143 -17.16 6.80 32.16
N GLU A 144 -17.37 7.20 33.41
CA GLU A 144 -17.35 8.59 33.85
C GLU A 144 -15.96 9.22 33.62
N LEU A 145 -14.90 8.53 34.03
CA LEU A 145 -13.52 9.02 33.87
C LEU A 145 -13.14 9.16 32.39
N LEU A 146 -13.49 8.19 31.54
CA LEU A 146 -13.26 8.28 30.09
C LEU A 146 -14.04 9.43 29.46
N SER A 147 -15.29 9.61 29.87
CA SER A 147 -16.12 10.72 29.39
C SER A 147 -15.60 12.07 29.85
N SER A 148 -15.08 12.15 31.09
CA SER A 148 -14.45 13.34 31.64
C SER A 148 -13.15 13.69 30.89
N TRP A 149 -12.30 12.69 30.63
CA TRP A 149 -11.09 12.87 29.80
C TRP A 149 -11.43 13.38 28.42
N TYR A 150 -12.46 12.83 27.77
CA TYR A 150 -12.91 13.29 26.47
C TYR A 150 -13.52 14.71 26.53
N GLY A 151 -14.25 15.02 27.60
CA GLY A 151 -14.86 16.34 27.84
C GLY A 151 -13.85 17.48 28.02
N GLU A 152 -12.56 17.19 28.22
CA GLU A 152 -11.51 18.21 28.10
C GLU A 152 -11.43 18.84 26.70
N SER A 153 -12.12 18.27 25.70
CA SER A 153 -12.36 18.92 24.40
C SER A 153 -12.93 20.34 24.52
N ASP A 154 -13.70 20.62 25.58
CA ASP A 154 -14.28 21.93 25.84
C ASP A 154 -13.23 22.96 26.30
N ASN A 155 -12.08 22.49 26.77
CA ASN A 155 -10.95 23.30 27.22
C ASN A 155 -9.87 23.47 26.15
N ALA A 156 -9.91 22.66 25.08
CA ALA A 156 -8.99 22.70 23.95
C ALA A 156 -9.61 23.36 22.71
N ASN A 157 -8.82 23.51 21.65
CA ASN A 157 -9.24 24.01 20.35
C ASN A 157 -8.29 23.50 19.26
N GLN A 158 -8.59 23.80 17.98
CA GLN A 158 -7.78 23.34 16.85
C GLN A 158 -6.31 23.83 16.90
N ASP A 159 -6.01 24.99 17.49
CA ASP A 159 -4.62 25.48 17.55
C ASP A 159 -3.75 24.59 18.43
N TYR A 160 -4.29 24.12 19.55
CA TYR A 160 -3.61 23.14 20.42
C TYR A 160 -3.49 21.75 19.78
N ILE A 161 -4.41 21.39 18.89
CA ILE A 161 -4.33 20.15 18.11
C ILE A 161 -3.26 20.26 17.03
N ASP A 162 -3.19 21.38 16.32
CA ASP A 162 -2.24 21.60 15.23
C ASP A 162 -0.79 21.72 15.77
N SER A 163 -0.63 22.25 16.98
CA SER A 163 0.66 22.32 17.67
C SER A 163 0.48 22.23 19.18
N TYR A 164 0.73 21.04 19.74
CA TYR A 164 0.57 20.83 21.17
C TYR A 164 1.48 21.77 22.00
N PRO A 165 0.98 22.42 23.06
CA PRO A 165 1.72 23.43 23.81
C PRO A 165 3.14 23.05 24.26
N LEU A 166 4.07 23.97 24.04
CA LEU A 166 5.42 23.90 24.61
C LEU A 166 5.39 24.21 26.12
N LEU A 167 6.44 23.82 26.84
CA LEU A 167 6.60 24.13 28.26
C LEU A 167 6.52 25.66 28.48
N GLY A 168 5.64 26.07 29.40
CA GLY A 168 5.42 27.50 29.71
C GLY A 168 4.42 28.20 28.78
N GLN A 169 3.82 27.46 27.83
CA GLN A 169 2.66 27.88 27.03
C GLN A 169 1.45 26.99 27.32
N ASP A 170 1.48 26.30 28.45
CA ASP A 170 0.45 25.33 28.82
C ASP A 170 -0.93 26.01 28.93
N PRO A 171 -2.00 25.33 28.51
CA PRO A 171 -3.33 25.90 28.51
C PRO A 171 -3.79 26.18 29.95
N PRO A 172 -4.75 27.10 30.16
CA PRO A 172 -5.25 27.44 31.50
C PRO A 172 -5.94 26.29 32.23
N LYS A 173 -6.33 25.24 31.49
CA LYS A 173 -7.03 24.06 31.94
C LYS A 173 -6.43 22.82 31.30
N ASP A 174 -6.63 21.67 31.93
CA ASP A 174 -6.13 20.39 31.45
C ASP A 174 -6.81 20.00 30.12
N ILE A 175 -5.97 19.62 29.15
CA ILE A 175 -6.35 19.09 27.83
C ILE A 175 -5.62 17.80 27.49
N GLY A 176 -4.75 17.34 28.40
CA GLY A 176 -3.80 16.26 28.14
C GLY A 176 -4.51 14.92 27.94
N HIS A 177 -5.60 14.68 28.65
CA HIS A 177 -6.31 13.42 28.54
C HIS A 177 -7.07 13.33 27.21
N PHE A 178 -7.79 14.39 26.83
CA PHE A 178 -8.48 14.46 25.53
C PHE A 178 -7.49 14.28 24.38
N THR A 179 -6.41 15.06 24.36
CA THR A 179 -5.41 14.99 23.29
C THR A 179 -4.70 13.64 23.20
N GLN A 180 -4.55 12.92 24.30
CA GLN A 180 -3.99 11.57 24.29
C GLN A 180 -4.99 10.54 23.71
N ILE A 181 -6.28 10.69 24.00
CA ILE A 181 -7.34 9.85 23.39
C ILE A 181 -7.36 10.04 21.87
N VAL A 182 -7.23 11.28 21.38
CA VAL A 182 -7.36 11.62 19.95
C VAL A 182 -6.02 11.71 19.21
N MET A 183 -4.96 11.12 19.76
CA MET A 183 -3.64 11.03 19.11
C MET A 183 -3.68 10.11 17.89
N ASP A 184 -3.42 10.62 16.69
CA ASP A 184 -3.51 9.82 15.46
C ASP A 184 -2.40 8.78 15.28
N LYS A 185 -1.30 8.92 16.03
CA LYS A 185 -0.20 7.96 16.06
C LYS A 185 -0.45 6.80 17.01
N ALA A 186 -1.41 6.91 17.91
CA ALA A 186 -1.80 5.81 18.78
C ALA A 186 -2.65 4.81 18.00
N THR A 187 -2.26 3.55 18.06
CA THR A 187 -2.89 2.39 17.39
C THR A 187 -3.38 1.33 18.39
N ALA A 188 -2.90 1.37 19.63
CA ALA A 188 -3.30 0.42 20.66
C ALA A 188 -3.44 1.10 22.03
N VAL A 189 -4.27 0.50 22.88
CA VAL A 189 -4.51 0.92 24.26
C VAL A 189 -4.59 -0.30 25.18
N GLY A 190 -4.15 -0.14 26.42
CA GLY A 190 -4.38 -1.13 27.47
C GLY A 190 -4.50 -0.43 28.82
N CYS A 191 -5.54 -0.78 29.58
CA CYS A 191 -5.89 -0.09 30.81
C CYS A 191 -5.98 -1.02 32.01
N ALA A 192 -5.82 -0.48 33.22
CA ALA A 192 -5.98 -1.20 34.48
C ALA A 192 -6.61 -0.29 35.53
N MET A 193 -7.35 -0.89 36.47
CA MET A 193 -7.92 -0.20 37.63
C MET A 193 -7.63 -0.98 38.91
N ILE A 194 -7.37 -0.26 39.99
CA ILE A 194 -7.35 -0.81 41.36
C ILE A 194 -8.41 -0.10 42.20
N GLN A 195 -9.04 -0.86 43.10
CA GLN A 195 -9.95 -0.37 44.10
C GLN A 195 -9.44 -0.72 45.50
N TYR A 196 -9.60 0.19 46.46
CA TYR A 196 -9.31 -0.06 47.87
C TYR A 196 -10.11 0.89 48.76
N THR A 197 -10.21 0.58 50.04
CA THR A 197 -10.89 1.44 51.03
C THR A 197 -9.87 2.08 51.95
N GLN A 198 -10.09 3.35 52.28
CA GLN A 198 -9.28 4.07 53.25
C GLN A 198 -10.18 4.83 54.22
N ASN A 199 -9.89 4.73 55.51
CA ASN A 199 -10.58 5.53 56.51
C ASN A 199 -10.00 6.95 56.52
N GLU A 200 -10.80 7.92 56.06
CA GLU A 200 -10.44 9.33 56.04
C GLU A 200 -11.49 10.12 56.82
N GLN A 201 -11.04 10.86 57.84
CA GLN A 201 -11.91 11.70 58.67
C GLN A 201 -13.04 10.90 59.37
N GLY A 202 -12.82 9.62 59.66
CA GLY A 202 -13.81 8.74 60.31
C GLY A 202 -14.80 8.09 59.35
N HIS A 203 -14.60 8.24 58.04
CA HIS A 203 -15.44 7.66 57.00
C HIS A 203 -14.61 6.70 56.14
N ASP A 204 -15.19 5.56 55.77
CA ASP A 204 -14.55 4.58 54.88
C ASP A 204 -14.81 4.99 53.42
N TRP A 205 -13.82 5.62 52.80
CA TRP A 205 -13.87 6.06 51.40
C TRP A 205 -13.39 4.94 50.50
N VAL A 206 -14.14 4.68 49.43
CA VAL A 206 -13.73 3.78 48.35
C VAL A 206 -12.98 4.60 47.31
N HIS A 207 -11.71 4.25 47.10
CA HIS A 207 -10.86 4.88 46.10
C HIS A 207 -10.71 3.93 44.90
N GLN A 208 -10.79 4.50 43.70
CA GLN A 208 -10.54 3.79 42.44
C GLN A 208 -9.53 4.56 41.60
N ASN A 209 -8.37 3.96 41.35
CA ASN A 209 -7.33 4.54 40.48
C ASN A 209 -7.34 3.82 39.14
N TYR A 210 -7.40 4.58 38.06
CA TYR A 210 -7.51 4.10 36.69
C TYR A 210 -6.36 4.62 35.84
N VAL A 211 -5.73 3.73 35.06
CA VAL A 211 -4.60 4.05 34.20
C VAL A 211 -4.83 3.41 32.84
N CYS A 212 -4.69 4.20 31.77
CA CYS A 212 -4.66 3.72 30.39
C CYS A 212 -3.32 4.08 29.76
N ASN A 213 -2.63 3.08 29.20
CA ASN A 213 -1.43 3.27 28.39
C ASN A 213 -1.78 3.20 26.90
N TYR A 214 -1.18 4.08 26.10
CA TYR A 214 -1.42 4.19 24.66
C TYR A 214 -0.12 3.93 23.89
N SER A 215 -0.18 3.28 22.72
CA SER A 215 1.02 2.94 21.94
C SER A 215 1.85 4.13 21.45
N ASN A 216 1.31 5.35 21.58
CA ASN A 216 2.03 6.58 21.32
C ASN A 216 1.68 7.68 22.33
N SER A 217 2.63 8.59 22.60
CA SER A 217 2.43 9.75 23.48
C SER A 217 2.48 11.05 22.71
N ILE A 218 1.85 12.08 23.28
CA ILE A 218 1.87 13.43 22.76
C ILE A 218 3.29 14.00 22.77
N ALA A 219 3.70 14.54 21.63
CA ALA A 219 4.94 15.28 21.48
C ALA A 219 4.64 16.79 21.43
N ARG A 220 5.22 17.56 22.36
CA ARG A 220 5.08 19.02 22.39
C ARG A 220 5.63 19.65 21.10
N GLY A 221 4.94 20.66 20.58
CA GLY A 221 5.26 21.33 19.31
C GLY A 221 4.91 20.53 18.06
N HIS A 222 4.27 19.37 18.20
CA HIS A 222 3.79 18.55 17.09
C HIS A 222 2.26 18.48 17.10
N PRO A 223 1.64 18.20 15.94
CA PRO A 223 0.21 17.98 15.88
C PRO A 223 -0.19 16.70 16.63
N VAL A 224 -1.34 16.77 17.29
CA VAL A 224 -2.02 15.64 17.93
C VAL A 224 -2.65 14.72 16.87
N TYR A 225 -3.28 15.32 15.85
CA TYR A 225 -3.67 14.62 14.64
C TYR A 225 -3.57 15.54 13.41
N ILE A 226 -3.43 14.93 12.23
CA ILE A 226 -3.38 15.67 10.97
C ILE A 226 -4.80 15.93 10.46
N LYS A 227 -5.20 17.20 10.35
CA LYS A 227 -6.48 17.60 9.76
C LYS A 227 -6.57 17.31 8.26
N GLY A 228 -7.75 16.92 7.78
CA GLY A 228 -8.04 16.67 6.36
C GLY A 228 -9.32 15.87 6.19
N ASN A 229 -9.67 15.45 4.97
CA ASN A 229 -10.90 14.68 4.79
C ASN A 229 -10.78 13.32 5.48
N PRO A 230 -11.85 12.83 6.15
CA PRO A 230 -11.82 11.54 6.83
C PRO A 230 -11.31 10.45 5.90
N CYS A 231 -10.23 9.78 6.31
CA CYS A 231 -9.59 8.70 5.56
C CYS A 231 -9.03 9.05 4.17
N GLU A 232 -8.74 10.32 3.85
CA GLU A 232 -8.08 10.72 2.60
C GLU A 232 -6.73 9.99 2.39
N LEU A 233 -5.99 9.77 3.47
CA LEU A 233 -4.75 8.99 3.46
C LEU A 233 -4.98 7.47 3.56
N CYS A 234 -6.16 7.04 4.00
CA CYS A 234 -6.54 5.62 3.95
C CYS A 234 -6.89 5.20 2.53
N GLU A 235 -7.57 6.02 1.73
CA GLU A 235 -7.96 5.67 0.36
C GLU A 235 -6.76 5.32 -0.51
N PHE A 236 -5.68 6.11 -0.42
CA PHE A 236 -4.46 5.83 -1.15
C PHE A 236 -3.81 4.50 -0.70
N MET A 237 -3.79 4.25 0.61
CA MET A 237 -3.23 3.01 1.16
C MET A 237 -4.11 1.80 0.81
N LEU A 238 -5.43 1.94 0.87
CA LEU A 238 -6.40 0.92 0.48
C LEU A 238 -6.39 0.63 -1.03
N TYR A 239 -6.00 1.61 -1.85
CA TYR A 239 -5.76 1.40 -3.28
C TYR A 239 -4.48 0.59 -3.53
N LEU A 240 -3.48 0.71 -2.65
CA LEU A 240 -2.19 0.04 -2.74
C LEU A 240 -2.17 -1.34 -2.05
N MET A 241 -2.96 -1.52 -1.00
CA MET A 241 -3.04 -2.74 -0.20
C MET A 241 -4.43 -2.92 0.39
N ASP A 242 -4.94 -4.15 0.43
CA ASP A 242 -6.23 -4.44 1.05
C ASP A 242 -6.22 -4.09 2.55
N GLU A 243 -7.41 -3.82 3.11
CA GLU A 243 -7.63 -3.52 4.52
C GLU A 243 -6.96 -4.56 5.44
N LYS A 244 -7.05 -5.85 5.11
CA LYS A 244 -6.38 -6.93 5.86
C LYS A 244 -4.86 -6.79 5.91
N CYS A 245 -4.25 -6.29 4.84
CA CYS A 245 -2.81 -6.08 4.80
C CYS A 245 -2.41 -4.77 5.48
N TYR A 246 -3.29 -3.77 5.42
CA TYR A 246 -3.13 -2.56 6.22
C TYR A 246 -3.15 -2.90 7.71
N ASP A 247 -4.13 -3.69 8.17
CA ASP A 247 -4.25 -4.11 9.56
C ASP A 247 -3.01 -4.88 9.99
N LYS A 248 -2.57 -5.86 9.21
CA LYS A 248 -1.35 -6.62 9.52
C LYS A 248 -0.11 -5.75 9.65
N TYR A 249 0.10 -4.80 8.74
CA TYR A 249 1.30 -3.98 8.73
C TYR A 249 1.28 -2.83 9.74
N PHE A 250 0.12 -2.21 9.93
CA PHE A 250 0.00 -0.95 10.68
C PHE A 250 -0.72 -1.09 12.01
N LEU A 251 -1.57 -2.11 12.19
CA LEU A 251 -2.24 -2.39 13.47
C LEU A 251 -1.56 -3.53 14.23
N GLU A 252 -1.23 -4.64 13.55
CA GLU A 252 -0.58 -5.81 14.17
C GLU A 252 0.96 -5.75 14.13
N PHE A 253 1.54 -4.79 13.40
CA PHE A 253 2.98 -4.63 13.19
C PHE A 253 3.70 -5.89 12.63
N ASP A 254 2.98 -6.79 11.93
CA ASP A 254 3.54 -7.93 11.18
C ASP A 254 4.11 -7.48 9.83
N LEU A 255 5.18 -6.67 9.89
CA LEU A 255 5.84 -6.09 8.71
C LEU A 255 6.44 -7.13 7.75
N LEU A 256 6.56 -8.39 8.15
CA LEU A 256 7.15 -9.48 7.35
C LEU A 256 6.11 -10.43 6.78
N ASN A 257 4.83 -10.04 6.77
CA ASN A 257 3.78 -10.87 6.20
C ASN A 257 4.01 -11.15 4.69
N GLY A 258 4.34 -12.38 4.35
CA GLY A 258 4.74 -12.76 2.99
C GLY A 258 3.64 -12.58 1.94
N ASP A 259 2.37 -12.76 2.31
CA ASP A 259 1.25 -12.62 1.37
C ASP A 259 0.97 -11.14 1.07
N CYS A 260 0.99 -10.29 2.10
CA CYS A 260 0.88 -8.84 1.93
C CYS A 260 2.09 -8.26 1.17
N PHE A 261 3.29 -8.83 1.34
CA PHE A 261 4.46 -8.41 0.57
C PHE A 261 4.30 -8.73 -0.92
N ARG A 262 3.80 -9.93 -1.24
CA ARG A 262 3.53 -10.33 -2.64
C ARG A 262 2.46 -9.44 -3.27
N ALA A 263 1.39 -9.12 -2.54
CA ALA A 263 0.34 -8.22 -3.00
C ALA A 263 0.88 -6.81 -3.29
N LEU A 264 1.66 -6.25 -2.35
CA LEU A 264 2.29 -4.94 -2.50
C LEU A 264 3.30 -4.91 -3.65
N LEU A 265 4.12 -5.95 -3.77
CA LEU A 265 5.07 -6.11 -4.87
C LEU A 265 4.34 -6.19 -6.22
N SER A 266 3.22 -6.90 -6.30
CA SER A 266 2.39 -6.96 -7.50
C SER A 266 1.92 -5.57 -7.93
N LYS A 267 1.34 -4.81 -7.00
CA LYS A 267 0.85 -3.45 -7.27
C LYS A 267 1.98 -2.52 -7.73
N GLY A 268 3.13 -2.58 -7.06
CA GLY A 268 4.33 -1.83 -7.44
C GLY A 268 4.82 -2.16 -8.85
N LEU A 269 4.89 -3.46 -9.20
CA LEU A 269 5.23 -3.90 -10.55
C LEU A 269 4.19 -3.45 -11.59
N GLY A 270 2.89 -3.54 -11.26
CA GLY A 270 1.78 -3.08 -12.11
C GLY A 270 1.92 -1.60 -12.48
N PHE A 271 2.08 -0.72 -11.47
CA PHE A 271 2.30 0.71 -11.71
C PHE A 271 3.61 1.02 -12.43
N GLY A 272 4.68 0.27 -12.16
CA GLY A 272 5.93 0.37 -12.90
C GLY A 272 5.76 0.09 -14.40
N ILE A 273 4.98 -0.94 -14.74
CA ILE A 273 4.66 -1.28 -16.14
C ILE A 273 3.80 -0.18 -16.78
N ILE A 274 2.80 0.34 -16.05
CA ILE A 274 1.96 1.45 -16.51
C ILE A 274 2.85 2.67 -16.83
N ALA A 275 3.74 3.05 -15.92
CA ALA A 275 4.66 4.18 -16.13
C ALA A 275 5.56 3.96 -17.36
N GLY A 276 6.09 2.75 -17.55
CA GLY A 276 6.87 2.39 -18.73
C GLY A 276 6.06 2.48 -20.03
N SER A 277 4.78 2.10 -20.01
CA SER A 277 3.90 2.06 -21.18
C SER A 277 3.66 3.44 -21.81
N VAL A 278 3.70 4.50 -21.01
CA VAL A 278 3.52 5.90 -21.46
C VAL A 278 4.55 6.30 -22.52
N LEU A 279 5.75 5.72 -22.49
CA LEU A 279 6.84 6.10 -23.38
C LEU A 279 7.07 5.13 -24.55
N VAL A 280 6.35 4.00 -24.61
CA VAL A 280 6.67 2.90 -25.55
C VAL A 280 6.54 3.33 -27.01
N LYS A 281 5.46 4.03 -27.38
CA LYS A 281 5.19 4.42 -28.79
C LYS A 281 5.54 5.89 -29.06
N VAL A 282 5.88 6.67 -28.03
CA VAL A 282 6.27 8.09 -28.15
C VAL A 282 7.42 8.30 -29.17
N PRO A 283 8.53 7.53 -29.16
CA PRO A 283 9.60 7.70 -30.16
C PRO A 283 9.14 7.47 -31.60
N GLN A 284 8.12 6.64 -31.82
CA GLN A 284 7.55 6.42 -33.15
C GLN A 284 6.69 7.62 -33.57
N ILE A 285 5.86 8.14 -32.66
CA ILE A 285 5.03 9.34 -32.89
C ILE A 285 5.91 10.54 -33.23
N THR A 286 6.97 10.79 -32.46
CA THR A 286 7.88 11.92 -32.70
C THR A 286 8.57 11.82 -34.06
N LYS A 287 8.97 10.61 -34.48
CA LYS A 287 9.54 10.39 -35.83
C LYS A 287 8.56 10.68 -36.96
N ILE A 288 7.29 10.31 -36.83
CA ILE A 288 6.27 10.59 -37.85
C ILE A 288 6.03 12.10 -37.95
N LEU A 289 5.88 12.79 -36.81
CA LEU A 289 5.66 14.23 -36.76
C LEU A 289 6.86 15.02 -37.29
N ALA A 290 8.09 14.66 -36.90
CA ALA A 290 9.31 15.32 -37.34
C ALA A 290 9.53 15.21 -38.85
N ASN A 291 9.25 14.03 -39.43
CA ASN A 291 9.42 13.80 -40.87
C ASN A 291 8.17 14.17 -41.69
N LYS A 292 7.05 14.52 -41.04
CA LYS A 292 5.73 14.73 -41.66
C LYS A 292 5.36 13.62 -42.65
N SER A 293 5.72 12.37 -42.33
CA SER A 293 5.55 11.22 -43.22
C SER A 293 5.43 9.93 -42.41
N ALA A 294 4.50 9.08 -42.82
CA ALA A 294 4.28 7.75 -42.25
C ALA A 294 4.76 6.60 -43.15
N ARG A 295 5.68 6.89 -44.09
CA ARG A 295 6.17 5.89 -45.05
C ARG A 295 6.84 4.72 -44.32
N GLY A 296 6.45 3.49 -44.65
CA GLY A 296 6.98 2.25 -44.04
C GLY A 296 6.17 1.72 -42.86
N ILE A 297 5.12 2.42 -42.43
CA ILE A 297 4.19 1.93 -41.40
C ILE A 297 2.93 1.37 -42.08
N SER A 298 2.59 0.12 -41.80
CA SER A 298 1.39 -0.53 -42.33
C SER A 298 0.18 -0.18 -41.48
N LEU A 299 -0.81 0.50 -42.07
CA LEU A 299 -2.08 0.80 -41.40
C LEU A 299 -2.79 -0.48 -40.92
N PHE A 300 -2.72 -1.56 -41.69
CA PHE A 300 -3.31 -2.85 -41.30
C PHE A 300 -2.71 -3.39 -40.00
N SER A 301 -1.38 -3.30 -39.84
CA SER A 301 -0.71 -3.70 -38.61
C SER A 301 -1.13 -2.83 -37.43
N VAL A 302 -1.28 -1.51 -37.65
CA VAL A 302 -1.73 -0.58 -36.61
C VAL A 302 -3.17 -0.89 -36.18
N CYS A 303 -4.07 -1.18 -37.13
CA CYS A 303 -5.45 -1.54 -36.82
C CYS A 303 -5.56 -2.87 -36.07
N LEU A 304 -4.75 -3.88 -36.42
CA LEU A 304 -4.71 -5.15 -35.70
C LEU A 304 -4.19 -4.99 -34.27
N ASP A 305 -3.10 -4.23 -34.07
CA ASP A 305 -2.59 -3.90 -32.75
C ASP A 305 -3.65 -3.18 -31.91
N LEU A 306 -4.31 -2.18 -32.51
CA LEU A 306 -5.33 -1.39 -31.84
C LEU A 306 -6.55 -2.23 -31.44
N PHE A 307 -7.02 -3.12 -32.33
CA PHE A 307 -8.09 -4.06 -32.02
C PHE A 307 -7.73 -4.95 -30.83
N ALA A 308 -6.55 -5.57 -30.85
CA ALA A 308 -6.14 -6.49 -29.81
C ALA A 308 -6.04 -5.81 -28.43
N ILE A 309 -5.39 -4.64 -28.37
CA ILE A 309 -5.23 -3.87 -27.15
C ILE A 309 -6.59 -3.40 -26.63
N THR A 310 -7.49 -2.96 -27.50
CA THR A 310 -8.82 -2.46 -27.12
C THR A 310 -9.70 -3.56 -26.55
N ILE A 311 -9.69 -4.75 -27.14
CA ILE A 311 -10.43 -5.90 -26.61
C ILE A 311 -9.93 -6.30 -25.23
N HIS A 312 -8.61 -6.35 -25.04
CA HIS A 312 -8.02 -6.67 -23.74
C HIS A 312 -8.35 -5.63 -22.67
N MET A 313 -8.30 -4.34 -23.04
CA MET A 313 -8.69 -3.22 -22.18
C MET A 313 -10.18 -3.31 -21.80
N ALA A 314 -11.06 -3.51 -22.77
CA ALA A 314 -12.50 -3.61 -22.54
C ALA A 314 -12.88 -4.83 -21.70
N TYR A 315 -12.29 -5.99 -21.99
CA TYR A 315 -12.47 -7.20 -21.18
C TYR A 315 -12.05 -6.96 -19.73
N SER A 316 -10.89 -6.35 -19.50
CA SER A 316 -10.39 -6.09 -18.14
C SER A 316 -11.25 -5.08 -17.38
N PHE A 317 -11.71 -4.03 -18.06
CA PHE A 317 -12.60 -3.03 -17.48
C PHE A 317 -13.96 -3.62 -17.08
N VAL A 318 -14.59 -4.40 -17.97
CA VAL A 318 -15.92 -4.99 -17.74
C VAL A 318 -15.90 -6.05 -16.63
N ASN A 319 -14.78 -6.79 -16.47
CA ASN A 319 -14.62 -7.71 -15.33
C ASN A 319 -14.27 -7.01 -14.01
N GLY A 320 -14.12 -5.68 -13.99
CA GLY A 320 -13.83 -4.92 -12.78
C GLY A 320 -12.43 -5.16 -12.22
N PHE A 321 -11.47 -5.57 -13.06
CA PHE A 321 -10.10 -5.79 -12.61
C PHE A 321 -9.43 -4.47 -12.19
N PRO A 322 -8.55 -4.49 -11.17
CA PRO A 322 -7.88 -3.29 -10.70
C PRO A 322 -7.05 -2.66 -11.82
N PHE A 323 -7.02 -1.33 -11.88
CA PHE A 323 -6.33 -0.59 -12.94
C PHE A 323 -4.83 -0.92 -13.03
N SER A 324 -4.18 -1.28 -11.92
CA SER A 324 -2.80 -1.79 -11.88
C SER A 324 -2.54 -3.00 -12.79
N ALA A 325 -3.56 -3.82 -13.04
CA ALA A 325 -3.45 -5.06 -13.82
C ALA A 325 -3.56 -4.86 -15.34
N TRP A 326 -4.17 -3.76 -15.81
CA TRP A 326 -4.47 -3.55 -17.24
C TRP A 326 -4.24 -2.11 -17.75
N GLY A 327 -3.94 -1.15 -16.88
CA GLY A 327 -3.90 0.28 -17.21
C GLY A 327 -2.84 0.69 -18.23
N ASP A 328 -1.80 -0.13 -18.43
CA ASP A 328 -0.80 0.03 -19.48
C ASP A 328 -1.43 -0.04 -20.88
N THR A 329 -2.45 -0.89 -21.04
CA THR A 329 -3.13 -1.08 -22.30
C THR A 329 -3.90 0.17 -22.71
N SER A 330 -4.41 0.95 -21.77
CA SER A 330 -5.04 2.26 -22.03
C SER A 330 -4.06 3.24 -22.67
N PHE A 331 -2.85 3.36 -22.12
CA PHE A 331 -1.83 4.26 -22.68
C PHE A 331 -1.30 3.76 -24.03
N LEU A 332 -1.14 2.44 -24.19
CA LEU A 332 -0.73 1.85 -25.46
C LEU A 332 -1.80 2.01 -26.53
N ALA A 333 -3.08 1.85 -26.19
CA ALA A 333 -4.22 2.04 -27.09
C ALA A 333 -4.27 3.49 -27.58
N LEU A 334 -4.16 4.46 -26.67
CA LEU A 334 -4.15 5.87 -27.01
C LEU A 334 -3.00 6.22 -27.97
N GLN A 335 -1.76 5.81 -27.64
CA GLN A 335 -0.61 6.10 -28.49
C GLN A 335 -0.70 5.39 -29.85
N THR A 336 -1.23 4.16 -29.89
CA THR A 336 -1.40 3.40 -31.15
C THR A 336 -2.50 4.00 -32.02
N ALA A 337 -3.59 4.51 -31.42
CA ALA A 337 -4.61 5.27 -32.13
C ALA A 337 -4.03 6.56 -32.73
N ILE A 338 -3.20 7.30 -31.97
CA ILE A 338 -2.48 8.48 -32.50
C ILE A 338 -1.63 8.11 -33.70
N ILE A 339 -0.89 7.00 -33.66
CA ILE A 339 -0.11 6.52 -34.82
C ILE A 339 -1.03 6.27 -36.02
N GLY A 340 -2.17 5.58 -35.84
CA GLY A 340 -3.14 5.31 -36.92
C GLY A 340 -3.70 6.59 -37.55
N ILE A 341 -4.05 7.57 -36.72
CA ILE A 341 -4.50 8.91 -37.14
C ILE A 341 -3.41 9.59 -37.98
N LEU A 342 -2.17 9.62 -37.48
CA LEU A 342 -1.05 10.26 -38.19
C LEU A 342 -0.72 9.55 -39.51
N VAL A 343 -0.85 8.21 -39.58
CA VAL A 343 -0.65 7.45 -40.81
C VAL A 343 -1.66 7.84 -41.88
N LEU A 344 -2.94 7.97 -41.53
CA LEU A 344 -3.98 8.39 -42.46
C LEU A 344 -3.85 9.87 -42.86
N PHE A 345 -3.53 10.73 -41.89
CA PHE A 345 -3.36 12.16 -42.11
C PHE A 345 -2.19 12.46 -43.06
N PHE A 346 -0.98 11.95 -42.78
CA PHE A 346 0.19 12.12 -43.64
C PHE A 346 0.17 11.21 -44.88
N GLY A 347 -0.75 10.24 -44.94
CA GLY A 347 -1.06 9.45 -46.14
C GLY A 347 -1.87 10.22 -47.19
N GLY A 348 -2.27 11.47 -46.91
CA GLY A 348 -2.98 12.35 -47.84
C GLY A 348 -4.50 12.25 -47.76
N SER A 349 -5.06 11.57 -46.76
CA SER A 349 -6.51 11.40 -46.58
C SER A 349 -6.99 11.92 -45.21
N PRO A 350 -7.07 13.25 -45.01
CA PRO A 350 -7.48 13.82 -43.73
C PRO A 350 -8.92 13.45 -43.33
N LEU A 351 -9.82 13.25 -44.31
CA LEU A 351 -11.17 12.76 -44.05
C LEU A 351 -11.16 11.36 -43.45
N ALA A 352 -10.37 10.44 -44.02
CA ALA A 352 -10.21 9.09 -43.49
C ALA A 352 -9.64 9.11 -42.06
N SER A 353 -8.70 10.03 -41.78
CA SER A 353 -8.18 10.25 -40.43
C SER A 353 -9.27 10.67 -39.45
N ALA A 354 -10.15 11.60 -39.82
CA ALA A 354 -11.24 12.05 -38.95
C ALA A 354 -12.27 10.92 -38.72
N THR A 355 -12.65 10.21 -39.78
CA THR A 355 -13.57 9.06 -39.68
C THR A 355 -12.98 7.96 -38.79
N PHE A 356 -11.68 7.69 -38.90
CA PHE A 356 -10.99 6.72 -38.05
C PHE A 356 -11.05 7.12 -36.57
N THR A 357 -10.77 8.38 -36.24
CA THR A 357 -10.84 8.88 -34.85
C THR A 357 -12.23 8.71 -34.25
N VAL A 358 -13.27 9.15 -34.97
CA VAL A 358 -14.66 9.05 -34.50
C VAL A 358 -15.08 7.58 -34.39
N GLY A 359 -14.77 6.76 -35.39
CA GLY A 359 -15.10 5.34 -35.41
C GLY A 359 -14.43 4.57 -34.27
N TYR A 360 -13.17 4.86 -33.98
CA TYR A 360 -12.45 4.25 -32.87
C TYR A 360 -13.02 4.69 -31.51
N GLY A 361 -13.32 5.98 -31.34
CA GLY A 361 -13.96 6.48 -30.11
C GLY A 361 -15.33 5.81 -29.86
N ALA A 362 -16.15 5.68 -30.92
CA ALA A 362 -17.43 4.98 -30.85
C ALA A 362 -17.26 3.49 -30.50
N LEU A 363 -16.26 2.82 -31.08
CA LEU A 363 -15.94 1.42 -30.77
C LEU A 363 -15.59 1.25 -29.28
N VAL A 364 -14.69 2.08 -28.75
CA VAL A 364 -14.30 2.04 -27.33
C VAL A 364 -15.53 2.27 -26.43
N TYR A 365 -16.38 3.25 -26.77
CA TYR A 365 -17.61 3.52 -26.04
C TYR A 365 -18.57 2.32 -26.02
N VAL A 366 -18.77 1.64 -27.16
CA VAL A 366 -19.64 0.45 -27.25
C VAL A 366 -19.08 -0.74 -26.46
N LEU A 367 -17.76 -0.94 -26.50
CA LEU A 367 -17.11 -2.06 -25.81
C LEU A 367 -17.05 -1.86 -24.29
N MET A 368 -16.87 -0.64 -23.81
CA MET A 368 -16.73 -0.34 -22.37
C MET A 368 -18.02 0.14 -21.71
N GLY A 369 -18.97 0.70 -22.48
CA GLY A 369 -20.22 1.28 -21.97
C GLY A 369 -21.30 0.26 -21.57
N GLY A 370 -20.95 -1.02 -21.43
CA GLY A 370 -21.89 -2.09 -21.04
C GLY A 370 -22.85 -2.56 -22.14
N LEU A 371 -22.72 -2.07 -23.37
CA LEU A 371 -23.57 -2.44 -24.52
C LEU A 371 -23.15 -3.78 -25.15
N THR A 372 -21.91 -4.23 -24.91
CA THR A 372 -21.35 -5.45 -25.49
C THR A 372 -21.46 -6.61 -24.50
N PRO A 373 -22.06 -7.75 -24.87
CA PRO A 373 -22.13 -8.92 -24.00
C PRO A 373 -20.73 -9.47 -23.65
N LEU A 374 -20.53 -9.90 -22.40
CA LEU A 374 -19.26 -10.46 -21.93
C LEU A 374 -18.81 -11.69 -22.73
N SER A 375 -19.75 -12.48 -23.26
CA SER A 375 -19.45 -13.64 -24.11
C SER A 375 -18.71 -13.26 -25.40
N PHE A 376 -19.06 -12.11 -25.99
CA PHE A 376 -18.37 -11.60 -27.16
C PHE A 376 -16.95 -11.14 -26.80
N LEU A 377 -16.78 -10.43 -25.69
CA LEU A 377 -15.46 -9.98 -25.21
C LEU A 377 -14.55 -11.17 -24.88
N LEU A 378 -15.08 -12.23 -24.27
CA LEU A 378 -14.31 -13.43 -23.95
C LEU A 378 -13.87 -14.19 -25.21
N LEU A 379 -14.77 -14.32 -26.19
CA LEU A 379 -14.42 -14.90 -27.49
C LEU A 379 -13.34 -14.06 -28.20
N ALA A 380 -13.52 -12.73 -28.24
CA ALA A 380 -12.57 -11.81 -28.85
C ALA A 380 -11.20 -11.83 -28.14
N GLN A 381 -11.19 -11.90 -26.81
CA GLN A 381 -9.96 -12.04 -26.02
C GLN A 381 -9.28 -13.38 -26.29
N GLY A 382 -10.03 -14.45 -26.54
CA GLY A 382 -9.48 -15.73 -27.00
C GLY A 382 -8.74 -15.62 -28.33
N PHE A 383 -9.21 -14.77 -29.27
CA PHE A 383 -8.53 -14.51 -30.53
C PHE A 383 -7.27 -13.65 -30.41
N ASN A 384 -7.10 -12.89 -29.31
CA ASN A 384 -5.89 -12.10 -29.09
C ASN A 384 -4.63 -12.96 -28.95
N VAL A 385 -4.75 -14.15 -28.36
CA VAL A 385 -3.61 -15.06 -28.15
C VAL A 385 -3.01 -15.52 -29.49
N PRO A 386 -3.79 -16.08 -30.44
CA PRO A 386 -3.28 -16.40 -31.77
C PRO A 386 -2.65 -15.20 -32.50
N VAL A 387 -3.30 -14.02 -32.47
CA VAL A 387 -2.80 -12.82 -33.17
C VAL A 387 -1.43 -12.42 -32.64
N LEU A 388 -1.27 -12.39 -31.31
CA LEU A 388 0.00 -12.06 -30.67
C LEU A 388 1.09 -13.08 -31.00
N LEU A 389 0.77 -14.37 -30.94
CA LEU A 389 1.71 -15.44 -31.24
C LEU A 389 2.18 -15.43 -32.70
N LEU A 390 1.27 -15.21 -33.66
CA LEU A 390 1.62 -15.18 -35.08
C LEU A 390 2.69 -14.13 -35.38
N GLY A 391 2.56 -12.92 -34.83
CA GLY A 391 3.54 -11.86 -35.03
C GLY A 391 4.93 -12.21 -34.47
N LYS A 392 4.99 -12.69 -33.22
CA LYS A 392 6.26 -13.01 -32.54
C LYS A 392 6.92 -14.26 -33.09
N LEU A 393 6.15 -15.31 -33.39
CA LEU A 393 6.67 -16.56 -33.96
C LEU A 393 7.12 -16.39 -35.41
N SER A 394 6.46 -15.53 -36.20
CA SER A 394 6.93 -15.16 -37.54
C SER A 394 8.32 -14.52 -37.47
N GLN A 395 8.53 -13.59 -36.52
CA GLN A 395 9.85 -13.00 -36.29
C GLN A 395 10.88 -14.05 -35.85
N ALA A 396 10.51 -14.95 -34.95
CA ALA A 396 11.39 -16.02 -34.49
C ALA A 396 11.80 -16.96 -35.66
N LEU A 397 10.86 -17.29 -36.55
CA LEU A 397 11.14 -18.09 -37.74
C LEU A 397 12.05 -17.34 -38.71
N ALA A 398 11.85 -16.04 -38.91
CA ALA A 398 12.73 -15.21 -39.74
C ALA A 398 14.17 -15.18 -39.19
N ASN A 399 14.34 -15.01 -37.88
CA ASN A 399 15.65 -15.05 -37.23
C ASN A 399 16.35 -16.41 -37.45
N TYR A 400 15.60 -17.51 -37.30
CA TYR A 400 16.12 -18.86 -37.54
C TYR A 400 16.55 -19.06 -39.00
N ARG A 401 15.70 -18.68 -39.96
CA ARG A 401 15.99 -18.79 -41.39
C ARG A 401 17.20 -17.94 -41.81
N ASN A 402 17.38 -16.78 -41.20
CA ASN A 402 18.48 -15.86 -41.51
C ASN A 402 19.80 -16.22 -40.80
N GLY A 403 19.75 -17.07 -39.76
CA GLY A 403 20.89 -17.40 -38.90
C GLY A 403 21.46 -16.17 -38.17
N SER A 404 20.63 -15.15 -37.97
CA SER A 404 20.98 -13.86 -37.37
C SER A 404 19.70 -13.16 -36.90
N THR A 405 19.82 -12.39 -35.82
CA THR A 405 18.74 -11.52 -35.32
C THR A 405 18.75 -10.12 -35.96
N GLY A 406 19.72 -9.83 -36.83
CA GLY A 406 19.81 -8.60 -37.60
C GLY A 406 19.87 -7.34 -36.73
N GLN A 407 18.89 -6.45 -36.90
CA GLN A 407 18.82 -5.16 -36.18
C GLN A 407 17.95 -5.21 -34.92
N LEU A 408 17.57 -6.39 -34.44
CA LEU A 408 16.81 -6.52 -33.19
C LEU A 408 17.66 -6.03 -32.00
N SER A 409 17.10 -5.12 -31.21
CA SER A 409 17.72 -4.65 -29.97
C SER A 409 17.62 -5.71 -28.88
N ALA A 410 18.77 -6.22 -28.44
CA ALA A 410 18.84 -7.18 -27.34
C ALA A 410 18.17 -6.67 -26.06
N VAL A 411 18.43 -5.41 -25.71
CA VAL A 411 17.84 -4.75 -24.54
C VAL A 411 16.31 -4.78 -24.64
N THR A 412 15.75 -4.48 -25.82
CA THR A 412 14.31 -4.54 -26.05
C THR A 412 13.75 -5.96 -25.92
N CYS A 413 14.45 -6.97 -26.45
CA CYS A 413 14.02 -8.37 -26.32
C CYS A 413 13.94 -8.82 -24.85
N PHE A 414 14.95 -8.50 -24.03
CA PHE A 414 14.94 -8.83 -22.60
C PHE A 414 13.91 -8.03 -21.80
N MET A 415 13.71 -6.74 -22.11
CA MET A 415 12.66 -5.94 -21.46
C MET A 415 11.26 -6.47 -21.77
N LEU A 416 11.00 -6.92 -23.00
CA LEU A 416 9.72 -7.53 -23.37
C LEU A 416 9.49 -8.85 -22.63
N LEU A 417 10.53 -9.69 -22.48
CA LEU A 417 10.45 -10.91 -21.68
C LEU A 417 10.18 -10.58 -20.20
N ALA A 418 10.95 -9.67 -19.60
CA ALA A 418 10.78 -9.27 -18.21
C ALA A 418 9.38 -8.69 -17.94
N GLY A 419 8.89 -7.80 -18.82
CA GLY A 419 7.56 -7.22 -18.70
C GLY A 419 6.43 -8.24 -18.84
N SER A 420 6.55 -9.20 -19.77
CA SER A 420 5.55 -10.26 -19.92
C SER A 420 5.56 -11.25 -18.76
N LEU A 421 6.73 -11.58 -18.18
CA LEU A 421 6.83 -12.38 -16.95
C LEU A 421 6.26 -11.65 -15.74
N ALA A 422 6.57 -10.35 -15.58
CA ALA A 422 5.99 -9.53 -14.52
C ALA A 422 4.46 -9.52 -14.64
N ARG A 423 3.92 -9.46 -15.86
CA ARG A 423 2.47 -9.54 -16.08
C ARG A 423 1.82 -10.85 -15.70
N ILE A 424 2.51 -11.99 -15.86
CA ILE A 424 2.01 -13.26 -15.34
C ILE A 424 1.86 -13.17 -13.82
N PHE A 425 2.91 -12.72 -13.11
CA PHE A 425 2.88 -12.58 -11.66
C PHE A 425 1.78 -11.63 -11.20
N THR A 426 1.68 -10.44 -11.81
CA THR A 426 0.67 -9.45 -11.41
C THR A 426 -0.75 -9.94 -11.72
N SER A 427 -0.99 -10.63 -12.84
CA SER A 427 -2.32 -11.18 -13.14
C SER A 427 -2.72 -12.30 -12.18
N ILE A 428 -1.77 -13.16 -11.75
CA ILE A 428 -2.07 -14.18 -10.74
C ILE A 428 -2.49 -13.53 -9.42
N GLN A 429 -1.79 -12.47 -8.99
CA GLN A 429 -2.05 -11.82 -7.70
C GLN A 429 -3.25 -10.87 -7.72
N GLU A 430 -3.49 -10.15 -8.82
CA GLU A 430 -4.49 -9.07 -8.86
C GLU A 430 -5.82 -9.45 -9.51
N THR A 431 -5.84 -10.46 -10.40
CA THR A 431 -7.08 -10.84 -11.09
C THR A 431 -7.48 -12.28 -10.86
N GLY A 432 -6.51 -13.20 -10.75
CA GLY A 432 -6.76 -14.64 -10.70
C GLY A 432 -7.38 -15.21 -12.00
N ASP A 433 -7.46 -14.41 -13.07
CA ASP A 433 -8.16 -14.77 -14.29
C ASP A 433 -7.30 -15.64 -15.22
N GLN A 434 -7.82 -16.82 -15.57
CA GLN A 434 -7.08 -17.78 -16.39
C GLN A 434 -6.81 -17.27 -17.80
N MET A 435 -7.73 -16.51 -18.41
CA MET A 435 -7.56 -16.02 -19.77
C MET A 435 -6.40 -15.03 -19.87
N MET A 436 -6.31 -14.10 -18.92
CA MET A 436 -5.21 -13.14 -18.78
C MET A 436 -3.87 -13.85 -18.56
N ILE A 437 -3.85 -14.80 -17.61
CA ILE A 437 -2.65 -15.58 -17.27
C ILE A 437 -2.16 -16.38 -18.50
N ILE A 438 -3.06 -17.05 -19.22
CA ILE A 438 -2.72 -17.79 -20.44
C ILE A 438 -2.19 -16.86 -21.53
N THR A 439 -2.80 -15.68 -21.70
CA THR A 439 -2.38 -14.69 -22.71
C THR A 439 -0.95 -14.22 -22.44
N TYR A 440 -0.63 -13.83 -21.20
CA TYR A 440 0.72 -13.41 -20.84
C TYR A 440 1.71 -14.58 -20.78
N GLY A 441 1.25 -15.80 -20.47
CA GLY A 441 2.01 -17.03 -20.59
C GLY A 441 2.49 -17.28 -22.02
N ALA A 442 1.57 -17.23 -22.98
CA ALA A 442 1.87 -17.36 -24.40
C ALA A 442 2.82 -16.27 -24.90
N SER A 443 2.59 -15.01 -24.49
CA SER A 443 3.47 -13.88 -24.80
C SER A 443 4.89 -14.07 -24.26
N SER A 444 5.00 -14.50 -23.00
CA SER A 444 6.29 -14.76 -22.34
C SER A 444 7.07 -15.88 -23.03
N PHE A 445 6.39 -16.96 -23.42
CA PHE A 445 7.00 -18.03 -24.19
C PHE A 445 7.55 -17.52 -25.53
N ALA A 446 6.77 -16.75 -26.29
CA ALA A 446 7.22 -16.22 -27.57
C ALA A 446 8.38 -15.21 -27.41
N ASN A 447 8.35 -14.35 -26.38
CA ASN A 447 9.45 -13.43 -26.09
C ASN A 447 10.71 -14.18 -25.62
N LEU A 448 10.57 -15.28 -24.89
CA LEU A 448 11.67 -16.13 -24.45
C LEU A 448 12.38 -16.76 -25.66
N VAL A 449 11.63 -17.29 -26.64
CA VAL A 449 12.21 -17.85 -27.88
C VAL A 449 13.07 -16.81 -28.59
N ILE A 450 12.58 -15.57 -28.74
CA ILE A 450 13.33 -14.49 -29.39
C ILE A 450 14.56 -14.10 -28.56
N ALA A 451 14.44 -14.00 -27.24
CA ALA A 451 15.57 -13.67 -26.37
C ALA A 451 16.67 -14.73 -26.42
N VAL A 452 16.31 -16.01 -26.45
CA VAL A 452 17.24 -17.13 -26.64
C VAL A 452 17.92 -17.04 -28.02
N GLN A 453 17.18 -16.71 -29.08
CA GLN A 453 17.77 -16.50 -30.40
C GLN A 453 18.77 -15.33 -30.44
N VAL A 454 18.50 -14.24 -29.72
CA VAL A 454 19.44 -13.11 -29.58
C VAL A 454 20.74 -13.56 -28.91
N LEU A 455 20.66 -14.37 -27.84
CA LEU A 455 21.85 -14.91 -27.19
C LEU A 455 22.59 -15.90 -28.09
N TYR A 456 21.87 -16.78 -28.78
CA TYR A 456 22.45 -17.80 -29.64
C TYR A 456 23.16 -17.20 -30.87
N TYR A 457 22.56 -16.19 -31.50
CA TYR A 457 23.10 -15.52 -32.68
C TYR A 457 23.94 -14.27 -32.37
N TRP A 458 24.24 -13.99 -31.10
CA TRP A 458 24.94 -12.77 -30.65
C TRP A 458 26.24 -12.45 -31.42
N ASN A 459 26.96 -13.49 -31.83
CA ASN A 459 28.23 -13.38 -32.55
C ASN A 459 28.16 -13.77 -34.03
N SER A 460 27.00 -14.20 -34.57
CA SER A 460 26.91 -14.66 -35.96
C SER A 460 27.04 -13.52 -36.98
N ASP A 461 26.64 -12.29 -36.60
CA ASP A 461 26.78 -11.10 -37.44
C ASP A 461 28.23 -10.59 -37.57
N LYS A 462 29.07 -10.82 -36.56
CA LYS A 462 30.50 -10.48 -36.61
C LYS A 462 31.27 -11.38 -37.59
N SER A 463 30.89 -12.66 -37.66
CA SER A 463 31.49 -13.64 -38.58
C SER A 463 31.24 -13.29 -40.06
N LYS A 464 30.02 -12.85 -40.42
CA LYS A 464 29.68 -12.49 -41.81
C LYS A 464 30.33 -11.19 -42.30
N LYS A 465 30.52 -10.18 -41.42
CA LYS A 465 31.26 -8.94 -41.77
C LYS A 465 32.77 -9.17 -41.96
N GLY A 466 33.36 -10.12 -41.24
CA GLY A 466 34.76 -10.54 -41.45
C GLY A 466 34.98 -11.26 -42.77
N ALA A 467 34.05 -12.14 -43.17
CA ALA A 467 34.14 -12.87 -44.44
C ALA A 467 33.93 -11.97 -45.68
N ALA A 468 33.01 -10.99 -45.61
CA ALA A 468 32.75 -10.07 -46.73
C ALA A 468 33.91 -9.07 -46.98
N SER A 469 34.63 -8.66 -45.93
CA SER A 469 35.79 -7.77 -46.05
C SER A 469 37.03 -8.48 -46.60
N GLY A 470 37.24 -9.75 -46.26
CA GLY A 470 38.33 -10.58 -46.81
C GLY A 470 38.13 -10.97 -48.28
N ALA A 471 36.89 -11.16 -48.72
CA ALA A 471 36.59 -11.44 -50.14
C ALA A 471 36.81 -10.23 -51.06
N ALA A 472 36.57 -9.00 -50.56
CA ALA A 472 36.76 -7.77 -51.33
C ALA A 472 38.24 -7.42 -51.56
N THR A 473 39.17 -7.93 -50.75
CA THR A 473 40.62 -7.65 -50.90
C THR A 473 41.33 -8.61 -51.87
N ALA A 474 40.74 -9.77 -52.19
CA ALA A 474 41.36 -10.79 -53.05
C ALA A 474 41.11 -10.58 -54.57
N ALA A 475 40.27 -9.64 -54.98
CA ALA A 475 39.79 -9.50 -56.36
C ALA A 475 40.44 -8.40 -57.22
N LYS A 476 41.63 -7.88 -56.87
CA LYS A 476 42.37 -6.92 -57.73
C LYS A 476 43.71 -7.50 -58.23
N LYS A 477 43.71 -8.01 -59.47
CA LYS A 477 44.91 -8.29 -60.31
C LYS A 477 45.21 -7.11 -61.27
N PRO A 478 46.41 -7.02 -61.88
CA PRO A 478 47.20 -5.79 -61.92
C PRO A 478 47.06 -4.94 -63.20
N LYS A 479 47.30 -3.63 -63.05
CA LYS A 479 47.36 -2.63 -64.14
C LYS A 479 48.58 -2.85 -65.06
N THR A 480 48.34 -2.96 -66.36
CA THR A 480 49.36 -2.88 -67.42
C THR A 480 49.83 -1.43 -67.58
N LYS A 481 51.16 -1.23 -67.60
CA LYS A 481 51.84 0.06 -67.77
C LYS A 481 51.75 0.55 -69.22
N SER A 482 51.34 1.80 -69.43
CA SER A 482 51.61 2.56 -70.65
C SER A 482 52.86 3.42 -70.44
N LYS A 483 53.82 3.29 -71.36
CA LYS A 483 55.12 3.95 -71.40
C LYS A 483 54.98 5.18 -72.31
N LYS A 484 55.45 6.34 -71.87
CA LYS A 484 55.50 7.59 -72.65
C LYS A 484 56.97 7.94 -72.89
N THR A 485 57.36 8.10 -74.15
CA THR A 485 58.42 8.98 -74.68
C THR A 485 58.45 8.80 -76.20
N ASP A 486 58.23 9.92 -76.89
CA ASP A 486 58.58 10.35 -78.25
C ASP A 486 58.54 9.37 -79.44
#